data_AF-A0A2V6EKK0-F1
#
_entry.id   AF-A0A2V6EKK0-F1
#
_cell.length_a   1.000
_cell.length_b   1.000
_cell.length_c   1.000
_cell.angle_alpha   90.00
_cell.angle_beta   90.00
_cell.angle_gamma   90.00
#
_symmetry.space_group_name_H-M   'P 1'
#
loop_
_entity.id
_entity.type
_entity.pdbx_description
1 polymer ?
#
loop_
_entity_poly.entity_id
_entity_poly.type
_entity_poly.pdbx_seq_one_letter_code
_entity_poly.pdbx_strand_id
1 'polypeptide(L)'
;MLDLVPFRWNATRRGQAAFCFFFALSIFATTLFEAQAQAPRIDRRKEAIVALQPFSLDEPAPVRVAYYAPRRFPRAEPVSEENEPEAILPMETTSPHPIVAGSRAVLRNGIAYAPSNAPANVKSAIWAANTLRGKPYLWGGGHGSFNDYGYDCSGTVSFALHHANLLDAPLPSSDFLRYGERGRGRWITIYARHGHIFAVIAGLRLDTTDLRYGGDVGPRWYVDGRDAHGFEARHPVGM
;
A
#
# COMPACT_ATOMS: atom_id res chain seq x y z
N MET A 1 0.92 53.81 -32.61
CA MET A 1 1.59 54.18 -33.86
C MET A 1 2.68 55.18 -33.54
N LEU A 2 3.91 54.70 -33.34
CA LEU A 2 5.19 55.38 -33.54
C LEU A 2 6.26 54.29 -33.41
N ASP A 3 6.63 53.69 -34.54
CA ASP A 3 7.73 52.74 -34.68
C ASP A 3 8.98 53.48 -35.19
N LEU A 4 10.14 53.23 -34.58
CA LEU A 4 11.44 53.60 -35.11
C LEU A 4 12.50 52.56 -34.72
N VAL A 5 12.88 51.72 -35.68
CA VAL A 5 14.27 51.28 -35.94
C VAL A 5 14.38 51.02 -37.46
N PRO A 6 15.55 51.13 -38.14
CA PRO A 6 16.70 50.25 -37.89
C PRO A 6 18.10 50.92 -37.99
N PHE A 7 19.07 50.35 -37.29
CA PHE A 7 20.51 50.63 -37.45
C PHE A 7 21.19 49.51 -38.26
N ARG A 8 22.24 49.90 -39.00
CA ARG A 8 22.79 49.28 -40.21
C ARG A 8 23.76 48.11 -39.96
N TRP A 9 23.77 47.16 -40.91
CA TRP A 9 24.75 46.08 -41.08
C TRP A 9 25.97 46.56 -41.89
N ASN A 10 27.19 46.17 -41.50
CA ASN A 10 28.43 46.48 -42.21
C ASN A 10 29.14 45.22 -42.73
N ALA A 11 29.94 45.41 -43.77
CA ALA A 11 30.23 44.44 -44.82
C ALA A 11 31.64 43.81 -44.78
N THR A 12 31.75 42.65 -45.43
CA THR A 12 32.85 42.17 -46.30
C THR A 12 34.29 42.03 -45.78
N ARG A 13 34.88 40.84 -46.01
CA ARG A 13 35.99 40.65 -46.96
C ARG A 13 36.14 39.18 -47.42
N ARG A 14 36.40 39.05 -48.73
CA ARG A 14 36.55 37.83 -49.55
C ARG A 14 38.03 37.45 -49.72
N GLY A 15 38.27 36.15 -50.01
CA GLY A 15 39.40 35.59 -50.76
C GLY A 15 39.25 34.06 -50.81
N GLN A 16 38.74 33.45 -51.90
CA GLN A 16 39.49 32.88 -53.04
C GLN A 16 40.58 31.86 -52.62
N ALA A 17 40.73 30.64 -53.14
CA ALA A 17 40.06 29.90 -54.21
C ALA A 17 40.49 28.40 -54.14
N ALA A 18 39.54 27.52 -54.49
CA ALA A 18 39.67 26.34 -55.35
C ALA A 18 40.86 25.34 -55.23
N PHE A 19 40.56 24.08 -54.91
CA PHE A 19 41.00 22.91 -55.70
C PHE A 19 39.98 21.77 -55.54
N CYS A 20 39.11 21.61 -56.54
CA CYS A 20 38.30 20.42 -56.76
C CYS A 20 39.18 19.34 -57.44
N PHE A 21 39.02 18.06 -57.10
CA PHE A 21 38.22 17.11 -57.89
C PHE A 21 38.62 15.62 -57.71
N PHE A 22 37.59 14.77 -57.67
CA PHE A 22 37.51 13.35 -58.05
C PHE A 22 38.28 12.30 -57.25
N PHE A 23 37.55 11.47 -56.49
CA PHE A 23 37.14 10.16 -56.99
C PHE A 23 36.00 9.58 -56.14
N ALA A 24 34.85 9.40 -56.76
CA ALA A 24 33.77 8.55 -56.26
C ALA A 24 34.07 7.11 -56.68
N LEU A 25 33.96 6.14 -55.76
CA LEU A 25 33.48 4.80 -56.10
C LEU A 25 33.11 4.00 -54.83
N SER A 26 31.96 3.34 -54.92
CA SER A 26 31.57 2.11 -54.21
C SER A 26 30.99 2.19 -52.80
N ILE A 27 29.67 2.41 -52.80
CA ILE A 27 28.71 1.91 -51.82
C ILE A 27 28.57 0.37 -52.01
N PHE A 28 28.18 -0.34 -50.94
CA PHE A 28 27.73 -1.74 -50.86
C PHE A 28 28.82 -2.82 -50.76
N ALA A 29 29.03 -3.37 -49.56
CA ALA A 29 28.40 -4.63 -49.16
C ALA A 29 29.09 -5.24 -47.91
N THR A 30 28.24 -5.83 -47.05
CA THR A 30 28.54 -6.82 -46.00
C THR A 30 29.34 -6.39 -44.76
N THR A 31 28.60 -5.95 -43.74
CA THR A 31 28.96 -6.20 -42.33
C THR A 31 28.66 -7.67 -41.99
N LEU A 32 29.66 -8.55 -42.06
CA LEU A 32 29.70 -9.78 -41.25
C LEU A 32 30.33 -9.36 -39.91
N PHE A 33 29.60 -9.21 -38.80
CA PHE A 33 29.06 -10.27 -37.95
C PHE A 33 30.10 -11.37 -37.65
N GLU A 34 31.18 -11.01 -36.96
CA GLU A 34 31.88 -11.96 -36.09
C GLU A 34 31.18 -11.99 -34.74
N ALA A 35 30.18 -12.87 -34.63
CA ALA A 35 29.71 -13.36 -33.34
C ALA A 35 30.81 -14.24 -32.73
N GLN A 36 31.41 -13.77 -31.64
CA GLN A 36 32.20 -14.62 -30.78
C GLN A 36 31.28 -15.70 -30.19
N ALA A 37 31.44 -16.93 -30.68
CA ALA A 37 30.76 -18.11 -30.18
C ALA A 37 31.23 -18.41 -28.76
N GLN A 38 30.46 -17.97 -27.77
CA GLN A 38 30.56 -18.47 -26.39
C GLN A 38 30.04 -19.92 -26.40
N ALA A 39 30.95 -20.88 -26.28
CA ALA A 39 30.61 -22.29 -26.22
C ALA A 39 29.60 -22.58 -25.07
N PRO A 40 28.57 -23.41 -25.28
CA PRO A 40 27.62 -23.76 -24.24
C PRO A 40 28.31 -24.64 -23.20
N ARG A 41 28.63 -24.06 -22.04
CA ARG A 41 28.96 -24.86 -20.85
C ARG A 41 27.68 -25.56 -20.39
N ILE A 42 27.65 -26.86 -20.67
CA ILE A 42 26.63 -27.81 -20.22
C ILE A 42 26.42 -27.66 -18.71
N ASP A 43 25.16 -27.46 -18.37
CA ASP A 43 24.58 -27.40 -17.04
C ASP A 43 24.93 -28.66 -16.24
N ARG A 44 25.94 -28.54 -15.37
CA ARG A 44 26.26 -29.58 -14.40
C ARG A 44 25.30 -29.40 -13.24
N ARG A 45 24.20 -30.17 -13.28
CA ARG A 45 23.27 -30.40 -12.16
C ARG A 45 24.00 -30.26 -10.83
N LYS A 46 23.65 -29.25 -10.04
CA LYS A 46 23.87 -29.33 -8.60
C LYS A 46 22.94 -30.40 -8.09
N GLU A 47 23.44 -31.64 -8.03
CA GLU A 47 22.90 -32.68 -7.18
C GLU A 47 22.89 -32.13 -5.76
N ALA A 48 21.73 -31.67 -5.31
CA ALA A 48 21.47 -31.47 -3.90
C ALA A 48 21.47 -32.86 -3.26
N ILE A 49 22.61 -33.27 -2.72
CA ILE A 49 22.68 -34.41 -1.82
C ILE A 49 21.96 -33.97 -0.54
N VAL A 50 20.67 -34.26 -0.47
CA VAL A 50 19.91 -34.19 0.77
C VAL A 50 20.50 -35.27 1.67
N ALA A 51 21.21 -34.86 2.71
CA ALA A 51 21.62 -35.77 3.77
C ALA A 51 20.35 -36.39 4.38
N LEU A 52 20.10 -37.66 4.09
CA LEU A 52 19.09 -38.45 4.80
C LEU A 52 19.54 -38.51 6.26
N GLN A 53 18.80 -37.82 7.14
CA GLN A 53 18.97 -37.98 8.58
C GLN A 53 18.64 -39.43 8.94
N PRO A 54 19.48 -40.13 9.72
CA PRO A 54 19.16 -41.47 10.19
C PRO A 54 18.32 -41.33 11.45
N PHE A 55 17.00 -41.39 11.31
CA PHE A 55 16.14 -41.64 12.47
C PHE A 55 15.82 -43.13 12.51
N SER A 56 16.35 -43.77 13.56
CA SER A 56 16.18 -45.16 13.91
C SER A 56 14.73 -45.62 13.86
N LEU A 57 14.56 -46.86 13.40
CA LEU A 57 13.38 -47.68 13.61
C LEU A 57 13.25 -47.99 15.11
N ASP A 58 12.40 -47.26 15.81
CA ASP A 58 11.77 -47.75 17.04
C ASP A 58 10.33 -48.15 16.70
N GLU A 59 9.94 -49.35 17.13
CA GLU A 59 8.61 -49.93 16.89
C GLU A 59 7.48 -48.99 17.39
N PRO A 60 6.34 -48.92 16.69
CA PRO A 60 5.23 -48.09 17.11
C PRO A 60 4.59 -48.65 18.39
N ALA A 61 4.66 -47.87 19.48
CA ALA A 61 3.86 -48.11 20.67
C ALA A 61 2.36 -48.14 20.34
N PRO A 62 1.54 -49.00 20.97
CA PRO A 62 0.12 -49.10 20.66
C PRO A 62 -0.61 -47.80 20.97
N VAL A 63 -1.14 -47.15 19.93
CA VAL A 63 -2.04 -46.01 20.02
C VAL A 63 -3.33 -46.46 20.70
N ARG A 64 -3.50 -46.13 21.99
CA ARG A 64 -4.80 -46.22 22.66
C ARG A 64 -5.62 -45.00 22.28
N VAL A 65 -6.51 -45.17 21.32
CA VAL A 65 -7.56 -44.19 21.00
C VAL A 65 -8.54 -44.15 22.17
N ALA A 66 -8.49 -43.09 22.97
CA ALA A 66 -9.56 -42.81 23.92
C ALA A 66 -10.77 -42.28 23.13
N TYR A 67 -11.79 -43.13 22.94
CA TYR A 67 -13.08 -42.68 22.44
C TYR A 67 -13.67 -41.65 23.42
N TYR A 68 -13.82 -40.41 22.97
CA TYR A 68 -14.57 -39.41 23.71
C TYR A 68 -16.07 -39.70 23.52
N ALA A 69 -16.69 -40.34 24.49
CA ALA A 69 -18.14 -40.47 24.52
C ALA A 69 -18.75 -39.07 24.78
N PRO A 70 -19.62 -38.53 23.91
CA PRO A 70 -20.22 -37.22 24.15
C PRO A 70 -21.06 -37.27 25.42
N ARG A 71 -20.79 -36.35 26.35
CA ARG A 71 -21.66 -36.12 27.51
C ARG A 71 -23.07 -35.76 27.00
N ARG A 72 -24.09 -36.41 27.55
CA ARG A 72 -25.49 -36.01 27.34
C ARG A 72 -25.63 -34.56 27.80
N PHE A 73 -25.92 -33.67 26.88
CA PHE A 73 -26.35 -32.31 27.20
C PHE A 73 -27.65 -32.41 28.03
N PRO A 74 -27.77 -31.69 29.16
CA PRO A 74 -29.06 -31.56 29.82
C PRO A 74 -30.06 -30.95 28.83
N ARG A 75 -31.25 -31.55 28.74
CA ARG A 75 -32.37 -31.00 27.99
C ARG A 75 -32.69 -29.62 28.57
N ALA A 76 -32.62 -28.57 27.76
CA ALA A 76 -33.05 -27.24 28.18
C ALA A 76 -34.54 -27.29 28.52
N GLU A 77 -34.89 -26.87 29.74
CA GLU A 77 -36.26 -26.57 30.15
C GLU A 77 -36.80 -25.42 29.28
N PRO A 78 -38.08 -25.44 28.89
CA PRO A 78 -38.68 -24.33 28.15
C PRO A 78 -38.72 -23.09 29.05
N VAL A 79 -37.90 -22.09 28.72
CA VAL A 79 -37.98 -20.77 29.33
C VAL A 79 -39.23 -20.09 28.80
N SER A 80 -40.20 -19.87 29.69
CA SER A 80 -41.38 -19.05 29.45
C SER A 80 -40.99 -17.64 29.04
N GLU A 81 -41.46 -17.22 27.87
CA GLU A 81 -41.38 -15.86 27.34
C GLU A 81 -42.14 -14.91 28.25
N GLU A 82 -41.41 -14.10 29.03
CA GLU A 82 -41.90 -12.86 29.62
C GLU A 82 -40.67 -12.08 30.09
N ASN A 83 -39.98 -11.43 29.15
CA ASN A 83 -39.12 -10.26 29.41
C ASN A 83 -38.80 -9.61 28.06
N GLU A 84 -39.41 -8.44 27.86
CA GLU A 84 -39.19 -7.47 26.78
C GLU A 84 -37.70 -7.35 26.42
N PRO A 85 -37.29 -7.57 25.15
CA PRO A 85 -35.94 -7.26 24.73
C PRO A 85 -35.80 -5.74 24.59
N GLU A 86 -35.01 -5.17 25.48
CA GLU A 86 -34.39 -3.85 25.37
C GLU A 86 -33.83 -3.67 23.95
N ALA A 87 -34.25 -2.60 23.28
CA ALA A 87 -34.09 -2.37 21.86
C ALA A 87 -32.63 -2.50 21.39
N ILE A 88 -32.32 -3.60 20.71
CA ILE A 88 -31.17 -3.66 19.79
C ILE A 88 -31.50 -2.68 18.67
N LEU A 89 -30.83 -1.52 18.68
CA LEU A 89 -30.97 -0.49 17.66
C LEU A 89 -30.93 -1.15 16.26
N PRO A 90 -31.94 -0.91 15.40
CA PRO A 90 -32.01 -1.56 14.10
C PRO A 90 -30.72 -1.33 13.32
N MET A 91 -30.17 -2.41 12.76
CA MET A 91 -29.23 -2.30 11.65
C MET A 91 -30.01 -1.79 10.42
N GLU A 92 -30.38 -0.51 10.44
CA GLU A 92 -30.79 0.20 9.25
C GLU A 92 -29.54 0.44 8.42
N THR A 93 -29.39 -0.35 7.35
CA THR A 93 -29.36 0.17 5.98
C THR A 93 -28.78 -0.87 5.03
N THR A 94 -29.53 -1.18 3.99
CA THR A 94 -29.11 -1.86 2.76
C THR A 94 -28.16 -0.99 1.91
N SER A 95 -27.37 -0.13 2.56
CA SER A 95 -26.40 0.74 1.91
C SER A 95 -25.10 -0.05 1.68
N PRO A 96 -24.42 0.14 0.53
CA PRO A 96 -23.17 -0.55 0.23
C PRO A 96 -22.03 -0.25 1.22
N HIS A 97 -22.21 0.74 2.10
CA HIS A 97 -21.24 1.24 3.06
C HIS A 97 -21.90 1.56 4.42
N PRO A 98 -22.21 0.53 5.25
CA PRO A 98 -22.97 0.71 6.49
C PRO A 98 -22.21 1.53 7.54
N ILE A 99 -22.85 2.55 8.11
CA ILE A 99 -22.24 3.44 9.11
C ILE A 99 -22.53 2.98 10.55
N VAL A 100 -21.71 3.44 11.50
CA VAL A 100 -21.93 3.25 12.95
C VAL A 100 -22.25 4.58 13.64
N ALA A 101 -23.05 4.58 14.69
CA ALA A 101 -23.40 5.82 15.39
C ALA A 101 -22.18 6.49 16.07
N GLY A 102 -22.18 7.83 16.14
CA GLY A 102 -21.21 8.62 16.87
C GLY A 102 -20.07 9.17 16.02
N SER A 103 -18.92 9.41 16.64
CA SER A 103 -17.75 10.08 16.02
C SER A 103 -16.50 9.20 15.94
N ARG A 104 -16.60 7.90 16.26
CA ARG A 104 -15.48 6.96 16.22
C ARG A 104 -15.79 5.78 15.31
N ALA A 105 -14.82 5.39 14.49
CA ALA A 105 -14.93 4.19 13.69
C ALA A 105 -14.86 2.94 14.58
N VAL A 106 -15.51 1.87 14.14
CA VAL A 106 -15.52 0.58 14.82
C VAL A 106 -14.89 -0.47 13.92
N LEU A 107 -13.96 -1.27 14.45
CA LEU A 107 -13.34 -2.36 13.72
C LEU A 107 -14.08 -3.67 14.01
N ARG A 108 -14.59 -4.37 12.99
CA ARG A 108 -15.17 -5.71 13.12
C ARG A 108 -14.58 -6.62 12.04
N ASN A 109 -14.03 -7.77 12.44
CA ASN A 109 -13.45 -8.77 11.52
C ASN A 109 -12.42 -8.20 10.52
N GLY A 110 -11.67 -7.16 10.93
CA GLY A 110 -10.68 -6.48 10.09
C GLY A 110 -11.27 -5.44 9.12
N ILE A 111 -12.57 -5.14 9.20
CA ILE A 111 -13.26 -4.12 8.42
C ILE A 111 -13.58 -2.94 9.34
N ALA A 112 -13.14 -1.74 8.96
CA ALA A 112 -13.46 -0.51 9.67
C ALA A 112 -14.79 0.06 9.20
N TYR A 113 -15.70 0.32 10.13
CA TYR A 113 -17.01 0.91 9.85
C TYR A 113 -16.96 2.39 10.17
N ALA A 114 -17.36 3.22 9.21
CA ALA A 114 -17.25 4.66 9.33
C ALA A 114 -18.34 5.25 10.26
N PRO A 115 -18.01 6.23 11.12
CA PRO A 115 -18.97 6.83 12.02
C PRO A 115 -19.97 7.76 11.32
N SER A 116 -21.17 7.89 11.88
CA SER A 116 -22.26 8.71 11.34
C SER A 116 -21.89 10.18 11.27
N ASN A 117 -21.18 10.68 12.28
CA ASN A 117 -20.80 12.10 12.40
C ASN A 117 -19.54 12.45 11.59
N ALA A 118 -18.87 11.47 10.97
CA ALA A 118 -17.70 11.75 10.15
C ALA A 118 -18.09 12.52 8.88
N PRO A 119 -17.26 13.50 8.47
CA PRO A 119 -17.28 14.07 7.14
C PRO A 119 -17.26 13.00 6.04
N ALA A 120 -17.86 13.31 4.88
CA ALA A 120 -17.99 12.35 3.78
C ALA A 120 -16.63 11.82 3.30
N ASN A 121 -15.62 12.68 3.20
CA ASN A 121 -14.26 12.30 2.84
C ASN A 121 -13.63 11.32 3.84
N VAL A 122 -13.88 11.47 5.14
CA VAL A 122 -13.39 10.53 6.16
C VAL A 122 -14.05 9.16 6.00
N LYS A 123 -15.35 9.14 5.71
CA LYS A 123 -16.08 7.89 5.39
C LYS A 123 -15.48 7.23 4.15
N SER A 124 -15.21 8.00 3.09
CA SER A 124 -14.56 7.49 1.87
C SER A 124 -13.17 6.94 2.13
N ALA A 125 -12.35 7.62 2.97
CA ALA A 125 -11.03 7.15 3.35
C ALA A 125 -11.09 5.75 4.00
N ILE A 126 -12.03 5.57 4.95
CA ILE A 126 -12.23 4.31 5.67
C ILE A 126 -12.62 3.19 4.70
N TRP A 127 -13.63 3.44 3.87
CA TRP A 127 -14.13 2.44 2.92
C TRP A 127 -13.10 2.09 1.85
N ALA A 128 -12.36 3.06 1.35
CA ALA A 128 -11.25 2.81 0.45
C ALA A 128 -10.19 1.93 1.11
N ALA A 129 -9.69 2.30 2.30
CA ALA A 129 -8.67 1.50 2.98
C ALA A 129 -9.14 0.07 3.32
N ASN A 130 -10.44 -0.17 3.53
CA ASN A 130 -10.98 -1.53 3.66
C ASN A 130 -10.74 -2.40 2.41
N THR A 131 -10.69 -1.81 1.21
CA THR A 131 -10.41 -2.55 -0.04
C THR A 131 -8.97 -3.04 -0.14
N LEU A 132 -8.05 -2.45 0.64
CA LEU A 132 -6.66 -2.88 0.72
C LEU A 132 -6.47 -4.10 1.63
N ARG A 133 -7.51 -4.49 2.38
CA ARG A 133 -7.44 -5.62 3.30
C ARG A 133 -7.00 -6.89 2.57
N GLY A 134 -5.96 -7.52 3.09
CA GLY A 134 -5.40 -8.77 2.54
C GLY A 134 -4.42 -8.57 1.38
N LYS A 135 -4.19 -7.33 0.93
CA LYS A 135 -3.08 -7.06 0.00
C LYS A 135 -1.74 -7.18 0.73
N PRO A 136 -0.70 -7.71 0.05
CA PRO A 136 0.62 -7.82 0.65
C PRO A 136 1.28 -6.44 0.80
N TYR A 137 2.29 -6.38 1.68
CA TYR A 137 3.24 -5.29 1.63
C TYR A 137 4.11 -5.40 0.39
N LEU A 138 4.30 -4.29 -0.30
CA LEU A 138 5.21 -4.20 -1.44
C LEU A 138 5.94 -2.87 -1.36
N TRP A 139 7.27 -2.90 -1.27
CA TRP A 139 8.09 -1.69 -1.25
C TRP A 139 7.87 -0.87 -2.52
N GLY A 140 7.50 0.41 -2.39
CA GLY A 140 7.13 1.27 -3.52
C GLY A 140 5.72 1.01 -4.08
N GLY A 141 4.99 0.05 -3.52
CA GLY A 141 3.63 -0.28 -3.94
C GLY A 141 2.67 0.87 -3.70
N GLY A 142 1.86 1.20 -4.70
CA GLY A 142 0.91 2.31 -4.67
C GLY A 142 1.48 3.67 -5.10
N HIS A 143 2.77 3.78 -5.44
CA HIS A 143 3.37 5.07 -5.86
C HIS A 143 3.29 5.34 -7.36
N GLY A 144 3.32 4.29 -8.19
CA GLY A 144 3.15 4.42 -9.65
C GLY A 144 1.68 4.50 -10.07
N SER A 145 0.78 3.97 -9.25
CA SER A 145 -0.66 3.88 -9.50
C SER A 145 -1.39 3.65 -8.18
N PHE A 146 -2.56 4.25 -8.01
CA PHE A 146 -3.43 3.93 -6.88
C PHE A 146 -4.02 2.51 -6.99
N ASN A 147 -4.03 1.89 -8.16
CA ASN A 147 -4.40 0.49 -8.32
C ASN A 147 -3.12 -0.36 -8.46
N ASP A 148 -2.74 -1.05 -7.38
CA ASP A 148 -1.54 -1.88 -7.31
C ASP A 148 -1.85 -3.24 -6.65
N TYR A 149 -0.97 -4.21 -6.85
CA TYR A 149 -1.07 -5.54 -6.26
C TYR A 149 -0.81 -5.50 -4.75
N GLY A 150 0.18 -4.73 -4.31
CA GLY A 150 0.56 -4.52 -2.92
C GLY A 150 0.87 -3.06 -2.63
N TYR A 151 0.97 -2.71 -1.35
CA TYR A 151 1.14 -1.31 -0.93
C TYR A 151 2.19 -1.22 0.18
N ASP A 152 3.05 -0.21 0.10
CA ASP A 152 3.93 0.15 1.22
C ASP A 152 3.22 1.03 2.24
N CYS A 153 3.93 1.42 3.30
CA CYS A 153 3.39 2.26 4.37
C CYS A 153 2.81 3.59 3.85
N SER A 154 3.55 4.27 2.98
CA SER A 154 3.15 5.54 2.37
C SER A 154 2.08 5.38 1.31
N GLY A 155 2.19 4.38 0.42
CA GLY A 155 1.21 4.07 -0.61
C GLY A 155 -0.15 3.73 0.00
N THR A 156 -0.16 3.04 1.14
CA THR A 156 -1.39 2.76 1.91
C THR A 156 -2.09 4.03 2.37
N VAL A 157 -1.35 4.96 2.99
CA VAL A 157 -1.91 6.23 3.49
C VAL A 157 -2.33 7.12 2.33
N SER A 158 -1.51 7.19 1.26
CA SER A 158 -1.84 7.91 0.04
C SER A 158 -3.10 7.40 -0.63
N PHE A 159 -3.30 6.08 -0.70
CA PHE A 159 -4.50 5.48 -1.27
C PHE A 159 -5.76 5.91 -0.50
N ALA A 160 -5.73 5.83 0.84
CA ALA A 160 -6.85 6.26 1.67
C ALA A 160 -7.18 7.75 1.47
N LEU A 161 -6.17 8.62 1.41
CA LEU A 161 -6.34 10.06 1.22
C LEU A 161 -6.81 10.41 -0.19
N HIS A 162 -6.34 9.70 -1.21
CA HIS A 162 -6.74 9.92 -2.59
C HIS A 162 -8.22 9.65 -2.80
N HIS A 163 -8.69 8.49 -2.33
CA HIS A 163 -10.11 8.15 -2.40
C HIS A 163 -10.99 8.99 -1.45
N ALA A 164 -10.38 9.73 -0.54
CA ALA A 164 -11.03 10.77 0.26
C ALA A 164 -11.05 12.15 -0.42
N ASN A 165 -10.46 12.29 -1.60
CA ASN A 165 -10.27 13.58 -2.29
C ASN A 165 -9.45 14.58 -1.44
N LEU A 166 -8.44 14.06 -0.73
CA LEU A 166 -7.52 14.82 0.13
C LEU A 166 -6.08 14.80 -0.38
N LEU A 167 -5.81 14.02 -1.43
CA LEU A 167 -4.49 13.87 -2.02
C LEU A 167 -4.58 13.49 -3.50
N ASP A 168 -3.95 14.27 -4.37
CA ASP A 168 -4.04 14.04 -5.82
C ASP A 168 -3.03 13.02 -6.33
N ALA A 169 -1.85 12.94 -5.71
CA ALA A 169 -0.77 12.04 -6.10
C ALA A 169 -0.15 11.33 -4.88
N PRO A 170 0.33 10.08 -5.02
CA PRO A 170 1.02 9.38 -3.93
C PRO A 170 2.24 10.16 -3.44
N LEU A 171 2.51 10.10 -2.13
CA LEU A 171 3.65 10.76 -1.52
C LEU A 171 4.49 9.74 -0.76
N PRO A 172 5.83 9.79 -0.84
CA PRO A 172 6.68 9.03 0.05
C PRO A 172 6.59 9.55 1.49
N SER A 173 6.97 8.69 2.45
CA SER A 173 6.94 9.01 3.89
C SER A 173 7.65 10.32 4.25
N SER A 174 8.74 10.67 3.56
CA SER A 174 9.48 11.92 3.76
C SER A 174 8.71 13.17 3.35
N ASP A 175 7.89 13.10 2.29
CA ASP A 175 7.14 14.26 1.81
C ASP A 175 5.88 14.50 2.65
N PHE A 176 5.33 13.44 3.26
CA PHE A 176 4.26 13.57 4.23
C PHE A 176 4.64 14.43 5.45
N LEU A 177 5.94 14.59 5.77
CA LEU A 177 6.38 15.52 6.83
C LEU A 177 5.94 16.98 6.56
N ARG A 178 5.71 17.33 5.29
CA ARG A 178 5.27 18.66 4.84
C ARG A 178 3.81 18.72 4.42
N TYR A 179 3.10 17.60 4.42
CA TYR A 179 1.71 17.52 3.97
C TYR A 179 0.75 18.19 4.97
N GLY A 180 -0.24 18.91 4.47
CA GLY A 180 -1.31 19.51 5.28
C GLY A 180 -0.81 20.42 6.40
N GLU A 181 -1.48 20.44 7.54
CA GLU A 181 -1.11 21.22 8.72
C GLU A 181 -0.38 20.38 9.78
N ARG A 182 0.38 21.05 10.66
CA ARG A 182 1.07 20.39 11.77
C ARG A 182 0.10 20.05 12.90
N GLY A 183 0.39 18.94 13.58
CA GLY A 183 -0.39 18.50 14.74
C GLY A 183 -1.46 17.48 14.39
N ARG A 184 -2.24 17.12 15.41
CA ARG A 184 -3.28 16.10 15.33
C ARG A 184 -4.55 16.73 14.74
N GLY A 185 -5.07 16.14 13.67
CA GLY A 185 -6.38 16.49 13.12
C GLY A 185 -7.51 15.86 13.95
N ARG A 186 -8.74 16.36 13.78
CA ARG A 186 -9.89 15.83 14.53
C ARG A 186 -10.32 14.46 14.02
N TRP A 187 -10.24 14.26 12.71
CA TRP A 187 -10.67 13.03 12.05
C TRP A 187 -9.52 12.18 11.52
N ILE A 188 -8.52 12.82 10.91
CA ILE A 188 -7.38 12.14 10.32
C ILE A 188 -6.12 12.75 10.93
N THR A 189 -5.28 11.91 11.53
CA THR A 189 -3.91 12.29 11.90
C THR A 189 -2.96 11.34 11.22
N ILE A 190 -2.04 11.89 10.44
CA ILE A 190 -0.96 11.20 9.79
C ILE A 190 0.26 11.35 10.69
N TYR A 191 0.92 10.23 10.97
CA TYR A 191 2.17 10.23 11.73
C TYR A 191 3.27 9.82 10.77
N ALA A 192 4.12 10.78 10.40
CA ALA A 192 5.15 10.60 9.40
C ALA A 192 6.55 10.73 10.01
N ARG A 193 7.50 9.95 9.51
CA ARG A 193 8.94 10.10 9.74
C ARG A 193 9.69 9.57 8.52
N HIS A 194 10.99 9.81 8.46
CA HIS A 194 11.83 9.16 7.44
C HIS A 194 11.74 7.63 7.56
N GLY A 195 11.27 6.98 6.50
CA GLY A 195 11.21 5.52 6.39
C GLY A 195 9.95 4.85 6.93
N HIS A 196 9.03 5.59 7.57
CA HIS A 196 7.75 5.00 7.96
C HIS A 196 6.64 6.04 8.17
N ILE A 197 5.41 5.63 7.91
CA ILE A 197 4.21 6.43 8.07
C ILE A 197 3.03 5.53 8.40
N PHE A 198 2.11 6.05 9.21
CA PHE A 198 0.80 5.46 9.45
C PHE A 198 -0.24 6.58 9.63
N ALA A 199 -1.52 6.23 9.60
CA ALA A 199 -2.60 7.18 9.85
C ALA A 199 -3.53 6.69 10.96
N VAL A 200 -4.09 7.62 11.72
CA VAL A 200 -5.24 7.39 12.60
C VAL A 200 -6.44 8.08 11.96
N ILE A 201 -7.43 7.30 11.56
CA ILE A 201 -8.64 7.77 10.88
C ILE A 201 -9.84 7.41 11.74
N ALA A 202 -10.57 8.43 12.22
CA ALA A 202 -11.70 8.31 13.14
C ALA A 202 -11.41 7.41 14.37
N GLY A 203 -10.16 7.43 14.86
CA GLY A 203 -9.72 6.69 16.02
C GLY A 203 -9.19 5.27 15.77
N LEU A 204 -9.20 4.78 14.53
CA LEU A 204 -8.56 3.52 14.15
C LEU A 204 -7.22 3.79 13.46
N ARG A 205 -6.21 2.96 13.77
CA ARG A 205 -4.89 3.05 13.14
C ARG A 205 -4.87 2.23 11.85
N LEU A 206 -4.57 2.87 10.72
CA LEU A 206 -4.22 2.27 9.45
C LEU A 206 -2.69 2.24 9.34
N ASP A 207 -2.11 1.04 9.33
CA ASP A 207 -0.66 0.85 9.39
C ASP A 207 -0.27 -0.44 8.65
N THR A 208 0.98 -0.50 8.22
CA THR A 208 1.61 -1.69 7.61
C THR A 208 2.60 -2.37 8.56
N THR A 209 2.62 -1.94 9.83
CA THR A 209 3.40 -2.54 10.92
C THR A 209 2.47 -3.23 11.92
N ASP A 210 2.75 -4.50 12.20
CA ASP A 210 2.18 -5.23 13.32
C ASP A 210 3.08 -5.09 14.55
N LEU A 211 2.54 -4.55 15.64
CA LEU A 211 3.34 -4.35 16.87
C LEU A 211 3.70 -5.67 17.56
N ARG A 212 3.07 -6.79 17.19
CA ARG A 212 3.34 -8.13 17.74
C ARG A 212 4.31 -8.93 16.86
N TYR A 213 4.24 -8.74 15.53
CA TYR A 213 4.95 -9.59 14.57
C TYR A 213 5.96 -8.85 13.67
N GLY A 214 6.04 -7.52 13.75
CA GLY A 214 7.00 -6.70 13.01
C GLY A 214 6.41 -5.89 11.86
N GLY A 215 7.30 -5.30 11.04
CA GLY A 215 6.94 -4.49 9.88
C GLY A 215 6.53 -5.31 8.66
N ASP A 216 6.17 -4.60 7.58
CA ASP A 216 6.01 -5.15 6.22
C ASP A 216 4.93 -6.23 6.07
N VAL A 217 3.90 -6.11 6.89
CA VAL A 217 2.82 -7.11 6.96
C VAL A 217 1.62 -6.75 6.06
N GLY A 218 1.67 -5.58 5.43
CA GLY A 218 0.65 -5.07 4.51
C GLY A 218 -0.45 -4.25 5.20
N PRO A 219 -1.30 -3.56 4.42
CA PRO A 219 -2.28 -2.61 4.93
C PRO A 219 -3.30 -3.26 5.84
N ARG A 220 -3.45 -2.76 7.08
CA ARG A 220 -4.52 -3.20 7.96
C ARG A 220 -4.92 -2.18 9.02
N TRP A 221 -6.10 -2.43 9.58
CA TRP A 221 -6.66 -1.67 10.69
C TRP A 221 -6.29 -2.26 12.04
N TYR A 222 -6.06 -1.38 13.01
CA TYR A 222 -5.86 -1.72 14.41
C TYR A 222 -6.70 -0.82 15.31
N VAL A 223 -7.27 -1.42 16.37
CA VAL A 223 -7.90 -0.67 17.48
C VAL A 223 -6.86 -0.05 18.40
N ASP A 224 -5.72 -0.73 18.56
CA ASP A 224 -4.64 -0.30 19.42
C ASP A 224 -3.91 0.88 18.78
N GLY A 225 -3.66 1.89 19.62
CA GLY A 225 -2.70 2.94 19.30
C GLY A 225 -1.29 2.38 19.20
N ARG A 226 -0.35 3.27 18.87
CA ARG A 226 1.08 2.97 18.94
C ARG A 226 1.79 4.16 19.56
N ASP A 227 2.98 3.89 20.09
CA ASP A 227 3.89 4.98 20.42
C ASP A 227 4.23 5.75 19.12
N ALA A 228 4.00 7.05 19.18
CA ALA A 228 4.22 8.00 18.10
C ALA A 228 5.48 8.84 18.34
N HIS A 229 6.31 8.49 19.32
CA HIS A 229 7.59 9.14 19.54
C HIS A 229 8.45 9.09 18.26
N GLY A 230 9.01 10.24 17.89
CA GLY A 230 9.80 10.42 16.66
C GLY A 230 8.98 10.49 15.36
N PHE A 231 7.65 10.54 15.45
CA PHE A 231 6.79 10.87 14.31
C PHE A 231 6.30 12.32 14.40
N GLU A 232 6.27 13.01 13.26
CA GLU A 232 5.60 14.28 13.12
C GLU A 232 4.13 14.03 12.79
N ALA A 233 3.24 14.54 13.66
CA ALA A 233 1.81 14.54 13.41
C ALA A 233 1.46 15.60 12.37
N ARG A 234 0.73 15.20 11.34
CA ARG A 234 0.20 16.03 10.26
C ARG A 234 -1.27 15.71 10.04
N HIS A 235 -2.03 16.63 9.47
CA HIS A 235 -3.41 16.34 9.07
C HIS A 235 -3.83 17.14 7.83
N PRO A 236 -4.79 16.63 7.03
CA PRO A 236 -5.37 17.39 5.94
C PRO A 236 -6.00 18.70 6.43
N VAL A 237 -5.88 19.78 5.67
CA VAL A 237 -6.41 21.11 6.03
C VAL A 237 -7.93 21.01 6.26
N GLY A 238 -8.40 21.59 7.37
CA GLY A 238 -9.84 21.65 7.70
C GLY A 238 -10.42 20.38 8.33
N MET A 239 -9.59 19.38 8.69
CA MET A 239 -10.02 18.11 9.29
C MET A 239 -9.81 18.04 10.80
#